data_AF-A0A4Q9ET45-F1
#
_entry.id   AF-A0A4Q9ET45-F1
#
_cell.length_a   1.000
_cell.length_b   1.000
_cell.length_c   1.000
_cell.angle_alpha   90.00
_cell.angle_beta   90.00
_cell.angle_gamma   90.00
#
_symmetry.space_group_name_H-M   'P 1'
#
loop_
_entity.id
_entity.type
_entity.pdbx_description
1 polymer ?
#
loop_
_entity_poly.entity_id
_entity_poly.type
_entity_poly.pdbx_seq_one_letter_code
_entity_poly.pdbx_strand_id
1 'polypeptide(L)'
;MVRVLRSDEEMIKFLGNALLQEGIHCPPHTGDKNYRYYQDRVRKHCLSLGCKEQEIENYFATVDKFHEITIPSEVDQGWFVNDIRASLWLACELFSELHEMKLGLGILELLSPDSLQPNHSVRIQNIRKVIHAWPLNSTPAEYIKNKGVEWARLIEKDDMFSDFLSLDKKVSSWLKKYLQSNISSSSEYICGEANDEIIAWCYTVYFKWKKKNSESPDTVSLFNLKFKSAWSTQKNRIKNKITKKLKPLNVHISEDTHRMLRMLALDECISNDKVVEHAIMAAYKNKRSKQ
;
A
#
# COMPACT_ATOMS: atom_id res chain seq x y z
N MET A 1 -6.90 -14.06 26.83
CA MET A 1 -6.77 -14.93 25.64
C MET A 1 -8.07 -14.78 24.86
N VAL A 2 -8.07 -13.94 23.83
CA VAL A 2 -9.28 -13.70 23.02
C VAL A 2 -9.45 -14.93 22.15
N ARG A 3 -10.48 -15.74 22.42
CA ARG A 3 -10.84 -16.88 21.58
C ARG A 3 -11.36 -16.32 20.26
N VAL A 4 -10.62 -16.57 19.19
CA VAL A 4 -11.09 -16.37 17.81
C VAL A 4 -12.41 -17.15 17.67
N LEU A 5 -13.47 -16.48 17.24
CA LEU A 5 -14.69 -17.16 16.82
C LEU A 5 -14.34 -17.98 15.57
N ARG A 6 -14.13 -19.28 15.77
CA ARG A 6 -13.83 -20.26 14.71
C ARG A 6 -14.99 -20.22 13.70
N SER A 7 -14.74 -19.67 12.52
CA SER A 7 -15.73 -19.67 11.44
C SER A 7 -15.84 -21.08 10.86
N ASP A 8 -17.02 -21.70 10.97
CA ASP A 8 -17.29 -23.02 10.38
C ASP A 8 -16.99 -23.03 8.87
N GLU A 9 -17.29 -21.93 8.18
CA GLU A 9 -17.06 -21.80 6.75
C GLU A 9 -15.57 -21.79 6.40
N GLU A 10 -14.74 -21.15 7.23
CA GLU A 10 -13.28 -21.13 7.04
C GLU A 10 -12.67 -22.50 7.32
N MET A 11 -13.13 -23.19 8.37
CA MET A 11 -12.68 -24.54 8.69
C MET A 11 -13.05 -25.55 7.60
N ILE A 12 -14.26 -25.44 7.03
CA ILE A 12 -14.69 -26.26 5.89
C ILE A 12 -13.76 -26.05 4.69
N LYS A 13 -13.48 -24.79 4.33
CA LYS A 13 -12.57 -24.47 3.22
C LYS A 13 -11.16 -24.98 3.48
N PHE A 14 -10.67 -24.82 4.71
CA PHE A 14 -9.33 -25.25 5.10
C PHE A 14 -9.16 -26.76 5.00
N LEU A 15 -10.10 -27.53 5.55
CA LEU A 15 -10.09 -29.00 5.44
C LEU A 15 -10.23 -29.44 3.98
N GLY A 16 -11.08 -28.79 3.18
CA GLY A 16 -11.23 -29.10 1.76
C GLY A 16 -9.95 -28.88 0.95
N ASN A 17 -9.21 -27.79 1.22
CA ASN A 17 -7.92 -27.53 0.60
C ASN A 17 -6.86 -28.55 1.04
N ALA A 18 -6.82 -28.90 2.33
CA ALA A 18 -5.92 -29.91 2.85
C ALA A 18 -6.13 -31.28 2.18
N LEU A 19 -7.39 -31.72 2.06
CA LEU A 19 -7.74 -32.96 1.37
C LEU A 19 -7.31 -32.95 -0.10
N LEU A 20 -7.49 -31.82 -0.79
CA LEU A 20 -7.07 -31.68 -2.19
C LEU A 20 -5.55 -31.79 -2.35
N GLN A 21 -4.76 -31.27 -1.41
CA GLN A 21 -3.30 -31.41 -1.41
C GLN A 21 -2.85 -32.87 -1.28
N GLU A 22 -3.62 -33.68 -0.55
CA GLU A 22 -3.43 -35.14 -0.42
C GLU A 22 -4.06 -35.94 -1.59
N GLY A 23 -4.59 -35.27 -2.61
CA GLY A 23 -5.23 -35.90 -3.77
C GLY A 23 -6.64 -36.45 -3.50
N ILE A 24 -7.24 -36.14 -2.34
CA ILE A 24 -8.59 -36.56 -1.96
C ILE A 24 -9.60 -35.50 -2.41
N HIS A 25 -10.36 -35.82 -3.45
CA HIS A 25 -11.36 -34.90 -4.00
C HIS A 25 -12.71 -35.00 -3.27
N CYS A 26 -12.83 -34.28 -2.14
CA CYS A 26 -14.08 -34.16 -1.38
C CYS A 26 -14.48 -32.69 -1.17
N PRO A 27 -14.91 -31.96 -2.21
CA PRO A 27 -15.14 -30.53 -2.12
C PRO A 27 -16.32 -30.18 -1.19
N PRO A 28 -16.28 -29.02 -0.50
CA PRO A 28 -17.41 -28.46 0.23
C PRO A 28 -18.68 -28.38 -0.63
N HIS A 29 -19.84 -28.65 -0.04
CA HIS A 29 -21.13 -28.53 -0.72
C HIS A 29 -22.11 -27.64 0.07
N THR A 30 -23.12 -27.09 -0.60
CA THR A 30 -24.15 -26.22 0.03
C THR A 30 -24.93 -26.90 1.17
N GLY A 31 -24.93 -28.23 1.25
CA GLY A 31 -25.51 -28.98 2.36
C GLY A 31 -24.65 -29.06 3.63
N ASP A 32 -23.41 -28.58 3.63
CA ASP A 32 -22.52 -28.64 4.80
C ASP A 32 -22.85 -27.47 5.73
N LYS A 33 -23.80 -27.71 6.63
CA LYS A 33 -24.33 -26.66 7.52
C LYS A 33 -23.30 -26.12 8.49
N ASN A 34 -22.33 -26.93 8.88
CA ASN A 34 -21.23 -26.56 9.77
C ASN A 34 -20.03 -27.50 9.57
N TYR A 35 -18.91 -27.20 10.24
CA TYR A 35 -17.67 -27.95 10.07
C TYR A 35 -17.82 -29.43 10.42
N ARG A 36 -18.59 -29.75 11.46
CA ARG A 36 -18.81 -31.14 11.90
C ARG A 36 -19.57 -31.97 10.86
N TYR A 37 -20.59 -31.40 10.21
CA TYR A 37 -21.31 -32.06 9.12
C TYR A 37 -20.37 -32.39 7.94
N TYR A 38 -19.46 -31.46 7.62
CA TYR A 38 -18.48 -31.69 6.58
C TYR A 38 -17.46 -32.78 6.97
N GLN A 39 -16.95 -32.77 8.22
CA GLN A 39 -16.09 -33.83 8.74
C GLN A 39 -16.75 -35.21 8.65
N ASP A 40 -18.05 -35.33 8.99
CA ASP A 40 -18.78 -36.59 8.89
C ASP A 40 -18.89 -37.09 7.44
N ARG A 41 -19.05 -36.18 6.48
CA ARG A 41 -19.08 -36.49 5.05
C ARG A 41 -17.71 -36.94 4.54
N VAL A 42 -16.66 -36.21 4.90
CA VAL A 42 -15.28 -36.57 4.58
C VAL A 42 -14.94 -37.93 5.18
N ARG A 43 -15.30 -38.19 6.44
CA ARG A 43 -15.08 -39.48 7.11
C ARG A 43 -15.71 -40.63 6.32
N LYS A 44 -16.99 -40.51 5.95
CA LYS A 44 -17.69 -41.53 5.13
C LYS A 44 -17.00 -41.74 3.78
N HIS A 45 -16.54 -40.67 3.16
CA HIS A 45 -15.81 -40.75 1.89
C HIS A 45 -14.46 -41.46 2.04
N CYS A 46 -13.63 -41.08 3.01
CA CYS A 46 -12.34 -41.72 3.27
C CYS A 46 -12.48 -43.19 3.68
N LEU A 47 -13.49 -43.54 4.49
CA LEU A 47 -13.81 -44.94 4.80
C LEU A 47 -14.16 -45.74 3.54
N SER A 48 -14.90 -45.13 2.59
CA SER A 48 -15.20 -45.79 1.30
C SER A 48 -13.98 -46.00 0.41
N LEU A 49 -12.91 -45.23 0.62
CA LEU A 49 -11.60 -45.39 -0.04
C LEU A 49 -10.68 -46.38 0.70
N GLY A 50 -11.13 -46.97 1.82
CA GLY A 50 -10.37 -47.95 2.59
C GLY A 50 -9.44 -47.37 3.66
N CYS A 51 -9.50 -46.07 3.94
CA CYS A 51 -8.75 -45.46 5.03
C CYS A 51 -9.24 -45.97 6.40
N LYS A 52 -8.34 -46.13 7.37
CA LYS A 52 -8.74 -46.55 8.72
C LYS A 52 -9.33 -45.37 9.51
N GLU A 53 -10.33 -45.64 10.33
CA GLU A 53 -10.99 -44.63 11.15
C GLU A 53 -9.99 -43.85 12.03
N GLN A 54 -9.04 -44.54 12.65
CA GLN A 54 -8.00 -43.91 13.47
C GLN A 54 -7.08 -42.97 12.66
N GLU A 55 -6.78 -43.29 11.40
CA GLU A 55 -5.97 -42.45 10.53
C GLU A 55 -6.74 -41.18 10.13
N ILE A 56 -8.05 -41.30 9.89
CA ILE A 56 -8.93 -40.17 9.57
C ILE A 56 -9.05 -39.22 10.78
N GLU A 57 -9.28 -39.74 11.98
CA GLU A 57 -9.38 -38.91 13.19
C GLU A 57 -8.06 -38.21 13.52
N ASN A 58 -6.93 -38.90 13.37
CA ASN A 58 -5.61 -38.29 13.51
C ASN A 58 -5.38 -37.17 12.48
N TYR A 59 -5.83 -37.37 11.24
CA TYR A 59 -5.75 -36.36 10.19
C TYR A 59 -6.60 -35.12 10.53
N PHE A 60 -7.86 -35.30 10.93
CA PHE A 60 -8.71 -34.18 11.38
C PHE A 60 -8.11 -33.41 12.54
N ALA A 61 -7.60 -34.12 13.56
CA ALA A 61 -6.94 -33.48 14.69
C ALA A 61 -5.67 -32.70 14.27
N THR A 62 -4.92 -33.23 13.30
CA THR A 62 -3.72 -32.57 12.76
C THR A 62 -4.10 -31.31 11.98
N VAL A 63 -5.09 -31.38 11.09
CA VAL A 63 -5.58 -30.24 10.31
C VAL A 63 -6.16 -29.16 11.24
N ASP A 64 -6.93 -29.54 12.25
CA ASP A 64 -7.49 -28.62 13.25
C ASP A 64 -6.40 -27.91 14.04
N LYS A 65 -5.46 -28.67 14.60
CA LYS A 65 -4.33 -28.13 15.35
C LYS A 65 -3.47 -27.22 14.49
N PHE A 66 -3.25 -27.62 13.24
CA PHE A 66 -2.50 -26.82 12.29
C PHE A 66 -3.25 -25.52 11.97
N HIS A 67 -4.55 -25.56 11.67
CA HIS A 67 -5.35 -24.34 11.48
C HIS A 67 -5.23 -23.37 12.67
N GLU A 68 -5.33 -23.88 13.91
CA GLU A 68 -5.23 -23.05 15.12
C GLU A 68 -3.87 -22.35 15.29
N ILE A 69 -2.78 -23.02 14.91
CA ILE A 69 -1.42 -22.48 15.04
C ILE A 69 -1.06 -21.58 13.84
N THR A 70 -1.66 -21.86 12.70
CA THR A 70 -1.17 -21.39 11.40
C THR A 70 -1.93 -20.17 10.88
N ILE A 71 -3.21 -20.01 11.25
CA ILE A 71 -4.02 -18.85 10.85
C ILE A 71 -3.75 -17.66 11.79
N PRO A 72 -3.38 -16.46 11.26
CA PRO A 72 -3.16 -15.29 12.09
C PRO A 72 -4.44 -14.86 12.82
N SER A 73 -4.32 -14.51 14.11
CA SER A 73 -5.46 -14.02 14.89
C SER A 73 -5.96 -12.65 14.40
N GLU A 74 -7.15 -12.22 14.84
CA GLU A 74 -7.64 -10.87 14.52
C GLU A 74 -6.66 -9.76 14.96
N VAL A 75 -5.97 -9.98 16.09
CA VAL A 75 -4.95 -9.06 16.59
C VAL A 75 -3.75 -9.03 15.64
N ASP A 76 -3.30 -10.18 15.16
CA ASP A 76 -2.20 -10.28 14.19
C ASP A 76 -2.56 -9.67 12.82
N GLN A 77 -3.85 -9.59 12.50
CA GLN A 77 -4.34 -8.95 11.28
C GLN A 77 -4.61 -7.46 11.42
N GLY A 78 -4.76 -6.95 12.65
CA GLY A 78 -5.20 -5.58 12.93
C GLY A 78 -4.35 -4.49 12.28
N TRP A 79 -3.05 -4.72 12.09
CA TRP A 79 -2.14 -3.75 11.51
C TRP A 79 -2.39 -3.50 10.01
N PHE A 80 -2.89 -4.48 9.26
CA PHE A 80 -3.22 -4.30 7.85
C PHE A 80 -4.73 -4.14 7.60
N VAL A 81 -5.57 -4.60 8.52
CA VAL A 81 -7.03 -4.43 8.44
C VAL A 81 -7.43 -2.97 8.70
N ASN A 82 -6.69 -2.25 9.54
CA ASN A 82 -7.01 -0.87 9.92
C ASN A 82 -6.18 0.19 9.18
N ASP A 83 -5.21 -0.22 8.34
CA ASP A 83 -4.35 0.70 7.60
C ASP A 83 -4.35 0.35 6.11
N ILE A 84 -4.93 1.25 5.31
CA ILE A 84 -5.03 1.12 3.86
C ILE A 84 -3.67 1.01 3.18
N ARG A 85 -2.64 1.69 3.71
CA ARG A 85 -1.27 1.67 3.20
C ARG A 85 -0.64 0.31 3.45
N ALA A 86 -0.81 -0.19 4.67
CA ALA A 86 -0.32 -1.51 5.08
C ALA A 86 -0.94 -2.63 4.23
N SER A 87 -2.25 -2.57 4.00
CA SER A 87 -2.94 -3.57 3.18
C SER A 87 -2.42 -3.61 1.73
N LEU A 88 -2.13 -2.45 1.11
CA LEU A 88 -1.60 -2.41 -0.26
C LEU A 88 -0.20 -2.99 -0.31
N TRP A 89 0.65 -2.55 0.62
CA TRP A 89 2.02 -3.01 0.72
C TRP A 89 2.08 -4.52 0.97
N LEU A 90 1.29 -5.04 1.91
CA LEU A 90 1.23 -6.46 2.23
C LEU A 90 0.75 -7.29 1.04
N ALA A 91 -0.30 -6.86 0.32
CA ALA A 91 -0.76 -7.56 -0.88
C ALA A 91 0.38 -7.73 -1.91
N CYS A 92 1.18 -6.68 -2.10
CA CYS A 92 2.30 -6.70 -3.03
C CYS A 92 3.46 -7.58 -2.54
N GLU A 93 3.72 -7.64 -1.22
CA GLU A 93 4.73 -8.52 -0.62
C GLU A 93 4.30 -9.98 -0.70
N LEU A 94 3.03 -10.28 -0.41
CA LEU A 94 2.47 -11.63 -0.54
C LEU A 94 2.56 -12.13 -1.98
N PHE A 95 2.18 -11.31 -2.95
CA PHE A 95 2.30 -11.68 -4.35
C PHE A 95 3.76 -11.98 -4.74
N SER A 96 4.71 -11.12 -4.34
CA SER A 96 6.13 -11.31 -4.64
C SER A 96 6.75 -12.51 -3.91
N GLU A 97 6.32 -12.85 -2.69
CA GLU A 97 6.87 -13.99 -1.95
C GLU A 97 6.31 -15.33 -2.46
N LEU A 98 5.03 -15.34 -2.82
CA LEU A 98 4.29 -16.58 -3.07
C LEU A 98 4.19 -16.95 -4.56
N HIS A 99 4.74 -16.13 -5.47
CA HIS A 99 4.64 -16.37 -6.93
C HIS A 99 5.21 -17.71 -7.40
N GLU A 100 6.14 -18.30 -6.65
CA GLU A 100 6.69 -19.63 -6.95
C GLU A 100 5.91 -20.77 -6.27
N MET A 101 4.96 -20.44 -5.40
CA MET A 101 4.16 -21.42 -4.66
C MET A 101 2.87 -21.78 -5.41
N LYS A 102 2.51 -23.08 -5.37
CA LYS A 102 1.22 -23.56 -5.88
C LYS A 102 0.11 -23.32 -4.86
N LEU A 103 -0.32 -22.06 -4.75
CA LEU A 103 -1.60 -21.71 -4.14
C LEU A 103 -2.69 -22.08 -5.16
N GLY A 104 -3.80 -22.68 -4.74
CA GLY A 104 -4.84 -23.18 -5.66
C GLY A 104 -5.17 -22.21 -6.81
N LEU A 105 -5.57 -22.77 -7.97
CA LEU A 105 -5.79 -22.05 -9.23
C LEU A 105 -6.47 -20.68 -9.05
N GLY A 106 -5.79 -19.60 -9.46
CA GLY A 106 -6.37 -18.25 -9.50
C GLY A 106 -6.33 -17.49 -8.17
N ILE A 107 -5.88 -18.10 -7.06
CA ILE A 107 -5.94 -17.46 -5.74
C ILE A 107 -4.87 -16.37 -5.59
N LEU A 108 -3.65 -16.62 -6.08
CA LEU A 108 -2.56 -15.65 -5.99
C LEU A 108 -2.76 -14.47 -6.95
N GLU A 109 -3.39 -14.73 -8.09
CA GLU A 109 -3.71 -13.77 -9.13
C GLU A 109 -4.62 -12.65 -8.60
N LEU A 110 -5.41 -12.92 -7.55
CA LEU A 110 -6.19 -11.90 -6.83
C LEU A 110 -5.34 -10.78 -6.22
N LEU A 111 -4.05 -11.05 -5.97
CA LEU A 111 -3.06 -10.11 -5.46
C LEU A 111 -2.10 -9.61 -6.56
N SER A 112 -2.26 -10.07 -7.81
CA SER A 112 -1.41 -9.63 -8.90
C SER A 112 -1.55 -8.12 -9.14
N PRO A 113 -0.48 -7.44 -9.56
CA PRO A 113 -0.52 -5.99 -9.75
C PRO A 113 -1.62 -5.54 -10.74
N ASP A 114 -1.95 -6.38 -11.73
CA ASP A 114 -2.97 -6.12 -12.76
C ASP A 114 -4.41 -6.41 -12.31
N SER A 115 -4.61 -7.26 -11.30
CA SER A 115 -5.96 -7.65 -10.83
C SER A 115 -6.31 -7.07 -9.47
N LEU A 116 -5.32 -6.53 -8.74
CA LEU A 116 -5.50 -6.01 -7.39
C LEU A 116 -6.42 -4.77 -7.41
N GLN A 117 -7.63 -4.94 -6.86
CA GLN A 117 -8.60 -3.87 -6.79
C GLN A 117 -8.13 -2.74 -5.85
N PRO A 118 -8.29 -1.46 -6.23
CA PRO A 118 -7.91 -0.32 -5.41
C PRO A 118 -8.95 0.00 -4.33
N ASN A 119 -9.55 -1.03 -3.72
CA ASN A 119 -10.49 -0.90 -2.62
C ASN A 119 -9.96 -1.68 -1.41
N HIS A 120 -9.75 -0.97 -0.30
CA HIS A 120 -9.23 -1.54 0.93
C HIS A 120 -9.96 -2.79 1.43
N SER A 121 -11.30 -2.77 1.48
CA SER A 121 -12.09 -3.90 2.00
C SER A 121 -11.97 -5.14 1.12
N VAL A 122 -12.01 -4.95 -0.21
CA VAL A 122 -11.81 -6.06 -1.18
C VAL A 122 -10.38 -6.61 -1.05
N ARG A 123 -9.39 -5.74 -0.86
CA ARG A 123 -7.99 -6.13 -0.67
C ARG A 123 -7.78 -6.99 0.57
N ILE A 124 -8.39 -6.61 1.70
CA ILE A 124 -8.34 -7.42 2.93
C ILE A 124 -8.92 -8.81 2.69
N GLN A 125 -10.06 -8.91 1.99
CA GLN A 125 -10.67 -10.21 1.67
C GLN A 125 -9.75 -11.07 0.79
N ASN A 126 -9.10 -10.48 -0.21
CA ASN A 126 -8.17 -11.21 -1.07
C ASN A 126 -6.90 -11.67 -0.31
N ILE A 127 -6.36 -10.84 0.57
CA ILE A 127 -5.23 -11.21 1.45
C ILE A 127 -5.63 -12.41 2.32
N ARG A 128 -6.81 -12.38 2.94
CA ARG A 128 -7.31 -13.51 3.74
C ARG A 128 -7.45 -14.79 2.94
N LYS A 129 -8.00 -14.73 1.71
CA LYS A 129 -8.09 -15.90 0.82
C LYS A 129 -6.71 -16.52 0.55
N VAL A 130 -5.69 -15.70 0.32
CA VAL A 130 -4.30 -16.18 0.13
C VAL A 130 -3.75 -16.81 1.42
N ILE A 131 -3.99 -16.21 2.58
CA ILE A 131 -3.59 -16.78 3.88
C ILE A 131 -4.23 -18.16 4.12
N HIS A 132 -5.50 -18.33 3.77
CA HIS A 132 -6.19 -19.63 3.93
C HIS A 132 -5.80 -20.69 2.89
N ALA A 133 -5.23 -20.28 1.77
CA ALA A 133 -4.76 -21.19 0.71
C ALA A 133 -3.29 -21.59 0.87
N TRP A 134 -2.61 -21.06 1.88
CA TRP A 134 -1.19 -21.23 2.09
C TRP A 134 -0.83 -22.70 2.38
N PRO A 135 0.30 -23.23 1.86
CA PRO A 135 0.68 -24.62 2.07
C PRO A 135 0.87 -25.02 3.53
N LEU A 136 0.48 -26.26 3.87
CA LEU A 136 0.48 -26.84 5.22
C LEU A 136 1.88 -27.07 5.84
N ASN A 137 2.96 -26.72 5.14
CA ASN A 137 4.34 -26.86 5.60
C ASN A 137 4.96 -25.55 6.07
N SER A 138 4.18 -24.46 6.15
CA SER A 138 4.64 -23.14 6.59
C SER A 138 3.60 -22.44 7.48
N THR A 139 4.04 -21.42 8.22
CA THR A 139 3.21 -20.70 9.20
C THR A 139 2.87 -19.28 8.72
N PRO A 140 1.75 -19.05 7.99
CA PRO A 140 1.32 -17.71 7.60
C PRO A 140 1.16 -16.78 8.79
N ALA A 141 0.71 -17.27 9.96
CA ALA A 141 0.68 -16.48 11.19
C ALA A 141 2.04 -15.83 11.51
N GLU A 142 3.12 -16.59 11.43
CA GLU A 142 4.47 -16.09 11.70
C GLU A 142 4.93 -15.12 10.61
N TYR A 143 4.68 -15.44 9.34
CA TYR A 143 4.99 -14.55 8.23
C TYR A 143 4.25 -13.20 8.36
N ILE A 144 2.93 -13.23 8.60
CA ILE A 144 2.10 -12.03 8.76
C ILE A 144 2.56 -11.21 9.96
N LYS A 145 2.92 -11.86 11.07
CA LYS A 145 3.49 -11.18 12.24
C LYS A 145 4.82 -10.51 11.92
N ASN A 146 5.73 -11.21 11.23
CA ASN A 146 7.02 -10.66 10.81
C ASN A 146 6.83 -9.46 9.86
N LYS A 147 5.87 -9.53 8.94
CA LYS A 147 5.51 -8.41 8.06
C LYS A 147 4.89 -7.25 8.82
N GLY A 148 4.12 -7.50 9.88
CA GLY A 148 3.64 -6.43 10.76
C GLY A 148 4.78 -5.69 11.47
N VAL A 149 5.80 -6.42 11.93
CA VAL A 149 7.02 -5.81 12.52
C VAL A 149 7.82 -5.04 11.47
N GLU A 150 7.97 -5.57 10.27
CA GLU A 150 8.63 -4.89 9.15
C GLU A 150 7.90 -3.59 8.79
N TRP A 151 6.57 -3.64 8.65
CA TRP A 151 5.72 -2.47 8.40
C TRP A 151 5.90 -1.40 9.48
N ALA A 152 5.84 -1.79 10.76
CA ALA A 152 6.02 -0.86 11.87
C ALA A 152 7.39 -0.16 11.81
N ARG A 153 8.47 -0.89 11.49
CA ARG A 153 9.81 -0.32 11.33
C ARG A 153 9.90 0.64 10.14
N LEU A 154 9.27 0.30 9.02
CA LEU A 154 9.23 1.15 7.84
C LEU A 154 8.51 2.47 8.14
N ILE A 155 7.38 2.42 8.84
CA ILE A 155 6.67 3.64 9.26
C ILE A 155 7.49 4.43 10.30
N GLU A 156 8.09 3.78 11.29
CA GLU A 156 8.86 4.48 12.32
C GLU A 156 10.09 5.21 11.75
N LYS A 157 10.83 4.57 10.84
CA LYS A 157 12.13 5.07 10.37
C LYS A 157 12.06 5.79 9.03
N ASP A 158 11.09 5.46 8.20
CA ASP A 158 11.05 5.83 6.79
C ASP A 158 9.74 6.47 6.35
N ASP A 159 8.94 6.98 7.30
CA ASP A 159 7.73 7.72 6.99
C ASP A 159 8.02 9.12 6.42
N MET A 160 8.40 9.11 5.15
CA MET A 160 8.68 10.30 4.35
C MET A 160 7.40 11.06 3.94
N PHE A 161 6.23 10.44 4.03
CA PHE A 161 4.97 10.98 3.53
C PHE A 161 3.95 11.31 4.63
N SER A 162 4.34 11.26 5.90
CA SER A 162 3.51 11.62 7.07
C SER A 162 2.75 12.94 6.89
N ASP A 163 3.40 13.95 6.33
CA ASP A 163 2.83 15.27 6.03
C ASP A 163 1.63 15.24 5.05
N PHE A 164 1.44 14.15 4.30
CA PHE A 164 0.45 14.08 3.22
C PHE A 164 -0.90 13.49 3.67
N LEU A 165 -0.96 12.85 4.83
CA LEU A 165 -2.15 12.13 5.31
C LEU A 165 -3.38 13.04 5.51
N SER A 166 -3.17 14.33 5.75
CA SER A 166 -4.22 15.34 5.97
C SER A 166 -4.41 16.31 4.79
N LEU A 167 -3.71 16.10 3.67
CA LEU A 167 -3.67 17.07 2.57
C LEU A 167 -4.66 16.74 1.45
N ASP A 168 -5.08 17.79 0.73
CA ASP A 168 -5.96 17.74 -0.43
C ASP A 168 -5.46 16.75 -1.50
N LYS A 169 -6.37 16.04 -2.16
CA LYS A 169 -6.14 15.15 -3.33
C LYS A 169 -5.19 15.73 -4.37
N LYS A 170 -5.17 17.06 -4.58
CA LYS A 170 -4.20 17.71 -5.50
C LYS A 170 -2.75 17.52 -5.07
N VAL A 171 -2.48 17.49 -3.77
CA VAL A 171 -1.15 17.29 -3.20
C VAL A 171 -0.72 15.83 -3.36
N SER A 172 -1.60 14.89 -3.05
CA SER A 172 -1.35 13.46 -3.24
C SER A 172 -1.16 13.12 -4.72
N SER A 173 -1.89 13.78 -5.62
CA SER A 173 -1.70 13.67 -7.06
C SER A 173 -0.33 14.19 -7.52
N TRP A 174 0.18 15.25 -6.89
CA TRP A 174 1.54 15.73 -7.14
C TRP A 174 2.58 14.71 -6.67
N LEU A 175 2.39 14.13 -5.47
CA LEU A 175 3.29 13.10 -4.93
C LEU A 175 3.35 11.89 -5.87
N LYS A 176 2.19 11.39 -6.30
CA LYS A 176 2.09 10.30 -7.28
C LYS A 176 2.92 10.61 -8.54
N LYS A 177 2.72 11.79 -9.14
CA LYS A 177 3.48 12.22 -10.33
C LYS A 177 4.98 12.32 -10.05
N TYR A 178 5.37 12.84 -8.90
CA TYR A 178 6.78 12.94 -8.50
C TYR A 178 7.41 11.54 -8.44
N LEU A 179 6.77 10.58 -7.78
CA LEU A 179 7.26 9.20 -7.72
C LEU A 179 7.31 8.57 -9.11
N GLN A 180 6.29 8.78 -9.95
CA GLN A 180 6.29 8.27 -11.32
C GLN A 180 7.46 8.78 -12.16
N SER A 181 7.85 10.04 -12.00
CA SER A 181 8.98 10.62 -12.71
C SER A 181 10.35 10.23 -12.17
N ASN A 182 10.44 9.75 -10.93
CA ASN A 182 11.73 9.53 -10.25
C ASN A 182 11.97 8.06 -9.84
N ILE A 183 10.97 7.19 -9.96
CA ILE A 183 11.06 5.75 -9.64
C ILE A 183 10.61 4.94 -10.86
N SER A 184 11.56 4.23 -11.49
CA SER A 184 11.38 3.52 -12.76
C SER A 184 10.35 2.38 -12.71
N SER A 185 10.13 1.76 -11.55
CA SER A 185 9.18 0.64 -11.36
C SER A 185 7.80 1.07 -10.84
N SER A 186 7.47 2.36 -10.94
CA SER A 186 6.22 2.89 -10.39
C SER A 186 4.97 2.43 -11.15
N SER A 187 5.08 2.03 -12.41
CA SER A 187 3.93 1.69 -13.27
C SER A 187 3.30 0.32 -13.01
N GLU A 188 3.90 -0.53 -12.17
CA GLU A 188 3.48 -1.93 -12.01
C GLU A 188 2.15 -2.07 -11.26
N TYR A 189 1.76 -1.13 -10.39
CA TYR A 189 0.62 -1.31 -9.48
C TYR A 189 -0.56 -0.40 -9.83
N ILE A 190 -1.77 -0.97 -9.86
CA ILE A 190 -3.00 -0.20 -9.97
C ILE A 190 -3.13 0.78 -8.79
N CYS A 191 -3.41 2.04 -9.11
CA CYS A 191 -3.60 3.10 -8.13
C CYS A 191 -5.06 3.54 -8.15
N GLY A 192 -5.72 3.53 -6.99
CA GLY A 192 -7.06 4.11 -6.84
C GLY A 192 -7.09 5.62 -7.07
N GLU A 193 -8.30 6.15 -7.26
CA GLU A 193 -8.51 7.60 -7.40
C GLU A 193 -8.78 8.32 -6.07
N ALA A 194 -9.13 7.57 -5.03
CA ALA A 194 -9.36 8.12 -3.70
C ALA A 194 -8.04 8.58 -3.08
N ASN A 195 -8.09 9.59 -2.22
CA ASN A 195 -6.88 10.24 -1.71
C ASN A 195 -6.00 9.29 -0.90
N ASP A 196 -6.64 8.54 -0.01
CA ASP A 196 -6.08 7.47 0.80
C ASP A 196 -5.46 6.35 -0.04
N GLU A 197 -6.11 5.93 -1.13
CA GLU A 197 -5.58 4.94 -2.07
C GLU A 197 -4.37 5.48 -2.85
N ILE A 198 -4.36 6.76 -3.24
CA ILE A 198 -3.19 7.39 -3.86
C ILE A 198 -2.01 7.38 -2.88
N ILE A 199 -2.25 7.72 -1.61
CA ILE A 199 -1.22 7.71 -0.58
C ILE A 199 -0.72 6.28 -0.32
N ALA A 200 -1.62 5.31 -0.16
CA ALA A 200 -1.26 3.90 -0.02
C ALA A 200 -0.34 3.43 -1.16
N TRP A 201 -0.67 3.81 -2.39
CA TRP A 201 0.14 3.51 -3.56
C TRP A 201 1.52 4.16 -3.48
N CYS A 202 1.60 5.43 -3.05
CA CYS A 202 2.87 6.15 -2.90
C CYS A 202 3.79 5.47 -1.88
N TYR A 203 3.27 5.07 -0.72
CA TYR A 203 4.04 4.31 0.28
C TYR A 203 4.52 2.98 -0.29
N THR A 204 3.64 2.23 -0.97
CA THR A 204 3.97 0.93 -1.53
C THR A 204 5.09 1.02 -2.56
N VAL A 205 4.98 1.97 -3.51
CA VAL A 205 6.01 2.21 -4.53
C VAL A 205 7.34 2.60 -3.89
N TYR A 206 7.33 3.53 -2.94
CA TYR A 206 8.56 3.98 -2.28
C TYR A 206 9.21 2.87 -1.47
N PHE A 207 8.46 2.11 -0.66
CA PHE A 207 9.02 1.03 0.15
C PHE A 207 9.54 -0.14 -0.69
N LYS A 208 8.85 -0.55 -1.75
CA LYS A 208 9.37 -1.57 -2.67
C LYS A 208 10.63 -1.08 -3.39
N TRP A 209 10.64 0.16 -3.85
CA TRP A 209 11.84 0.77 -4.46
C TRP A 209 13.00 0.84 -3.47
N LYS A 210 12.75 1.28 -2.24
CA LYS A 210 13.78 1.35 -1.19
C LYS A 210 14.34 -0.04 -0.89
N LYS A 211 13.48 -1.06 -0.76
CA LYS A 211 13.89 -2.46 -0.55
C LYS A 211 14.79 -2.97 -1.69
N LYS A 212 14.44 -2.66 -2.96
CA LYS A 212 15.28 -2.99 -4.14
C LYS A 212 16.63 -2.25 -4.16
N ASN A 213 16.75 -1.12 -3.45
CA ASN A 213 17.97 -0.31 -3.37
C ASN A 213 18.62 -0.37 -1.97
N SER A 214 18.33 -1.40 -1.18
CA SER A 214 18.87 -1.56 0.18
C SER A 214 20.40 -1.64 0.19
N GLU A 215 20.99 -2.22 -0.86
CA GLU A 215 22.44 -2.32 -1.09
C GLU A 215 23.06 -1.01 -1.63
N SER A 216 22.26 0.02 -1.91
CA SER A 216 22.72 1.32 -2.41
C SER A 216 22.21 2.49 -1.55
N PRO A 217 22.74 2.66 -0.31
CA PRO A 217 22.28 3.69 0.62
C PRO A 217 22.38 5.12 0.08
N ASP A 218 23.38 5.40 -0.76
CA ASP A 218 23.58 6.71 -1.37
C ASP A 218 22.44 7.08 -2.34
N THR A 219 21.95 6.10 -3.11
CA THR A 219 20.81 6.27 -4.01
C THR A 219 19.55 6.65 -3.24
N VAL A 220 19.29 5.94 -2.13
CA VAL A 220 18.15 6.21 -1.24
C VAL A 220 18.28 7.60 -0.60
N SER A 221 19.47 7.93 -0.11
CA SER A 221 19.75 9.22 0.54
C SER A 221 19.59 10.40 -0.43
N LEU A 222 20.10 10.27 -1.65
CA LEU A 222 19.99 11.28 -2.70
C LEU A 222 18.54 11.50 -3.11
N PHE A 223 17.76 10.42 -3.25
CA PHE A 223 16.33 10.50 -3.52
C PHE A 223 15.61 11.27 -2.41
N ASN A 224 15.85 10.92 -1.15
CA ASN A 224 15.22 11.56 0.00
C ASN A 224 15.56 13.06 0.07
N LEU A 225 16.80 13.43 -0.23
CA LEU A 225 17.23 14.83 -0.27
C LEU A 225 16.53 15.61 -1.39
N LYS A 226 16.48 15.05 -2.61
CA LYS A 226 15.78 15.65 -3.75
C LYS A 226 14.27 15.77 -3.48
N PHE A 227 13.67 14.75 -2.88
CA PHE A 227 12.26 14.76 -2.50
C PHE A 227 11.97 15.87 -1.50
N LYS A 228 12.74 15.97 -0.40
CA LYS A 228 12.56 17.03 0.62
C LYS A 228 12.64 18.43 0.01
N SER A 229 13.60 18.64 -0.90
CA SER A 229 13.75 19.92 -1.62
C SER A 229 12.56 20.22 -2.53
N ALA A 230 12.13 19.25 -3.33
CA ALA A 230 10.95 19.38 -4.19
C ALA A 230 9.67 19.62 -3.39
N TRP A 231 9.53 18.93 -2.25
CA TRP A 231 8.38 19.06 -1.36
C TRP A 231 8.32 20.43 -0.68
N SER A 232 9.46 20.94 -0.19
CA SER A 232 9.57 22.30 0.34
C SER A 232 9.13 23.35 -0.70
N THR A 233 9.56 23.18 -1.95
CA THR A 233 9.15 24.04 -3.06
C THR A 233 7.64 23.97 -3.31
N GLN A 234 7.07 22.77 -3.28
CA GLN A 234 5.64 22.57 -3.48
C GLN A 234 4.81 23.14 -2.32
N LYS A 235 5.23 22.97 -1.06
CA LYS A 235 4.63 23.62 0.11
C LYS A 235 4.60 25.14 -0.05
N ASN A 236 5.70 25.73 -0.49
CA ASN A 236 5.78 27.17 -0.74
C ASN A 236 4.82 27.62 -1.85
N ARG A 237 4.70 26.86 -2.95
CA ARG A 237 3.73 27.13 -4.02
C ARG A 237 2.29 27.08 -3.50
N ILE A 238 1.95 26.07 -2.70
CA ILE A 238 0.62 25.93 -2.09
C ILE A 238 0.33 27.12 -1.16
N LYS A 239 1.27 27.47 -0.27
CA LYS A 239 1.15 28.63 0.64
C LYS A 239 0.96 29.94 -0.12
N ASN A 240 1.75 30.18 -1.16
CA ASN A 240 1.64 31.39 -1.96
C ASN A 240 0.28 31.48 -2.68
N LYS A 241 -0.23 30.36 -3.20
CA LYS A 241 -1.51 30.31 -3.91
C LYS A 241 -2.72 30.45 -2.96
N ILE A 242 -2.74 29.68 -1.87
CA ILE A 242 -3.92 29.60 -0.99
C ILE A 242 -3.93 30.74 0.03
N THR A 243 -2.84 30.92 0.77
CA THR A 243 -2.78 31.90 1.87
C THR A 243 -2.54 33.31 1.35
N LYS A 244 -1.54 33.48 0.48
CA LYS A 244 -1.14 34.82 0.00
C LYS A 244 -1.89 35.26 -1.27
N LYS A 245 -2.68 34.38 -1.88
CA LYS A 245 -3.41 34.63 -3.14
C LYS A 245 -2.53 35.16 -4.28
N LEU A 246 -1.25 34.78 -4.28
CA LEU A 246 -0.29 35.18 -5.30
C LEU A 246 -0.43 34.30 -6.54
N LYS A 247 -0.25 34.89 -7.71
CA LYS A 247 -0.13 34.17 -8.98
C LYS A 247 1.31 34.27 -9.49
N PRO A 248 1.94 33.16 -9.90
CA PRO A 248 3.27 33.22 -10.49
C PRO A 248 3.20 33.94 -11.84
N LEU A 249 4.15 34.83 -12.10
CA LEU A 249 4.35 35.48 -13.38
C LEU A 249 5.71 35.01 -13.93
N ASN A 250 5.68 34.12 -14.92
CA ASN A 250 6.88 33.64 -15.60
C ASN A 250 7.05 34.42 -16.90
N VAL A 251 8.03 35.33 -16.93
CA VAL A 251 8.34 36.16 -18.10
C VAL A 251 9.83 36.08 -18.41
N HIS A 252 10.16 35.99 -19.68
CA HIS A 252 11.55 36.14 -20.13
C HIS A 252 11.84 37.64 -20.25
N ILE A 253 12.91 38.09 -19.59
CA ILE A 253 13.42 39.46 -19.66
C ILE A 253 14.88 39.43 -20.11
N SER A 254 15.38 40.55 -20.62
CA SER A 254 16.80 40.66 -20.96
C SER A 254 17.67 40.53 -19.70
N GLU A 255 18.92 40.09 -19.87
CA GLU A 255 19.87 39.96 -18.76
C GLU A 255 20.12 41.32 -18.09
N ASP A 256 20.21 42.40 -18.87
CA ASP A 256 20.40 43.76 -18.35
C ASP A 256 19.22 44.21 -17.49
N THR A 257 17.98 43.93 -17.95
CA THR A 257 16.78 44.20 -17.15
C THR A 257 16.77 43.39 -15.87
N HIS A 258 17.21 42.13 -15.90
CA HIS A 258 17.31 41.29 -14.72
C HIS A 258 18.34 41.83 -13.71
N ARG A 259 19.51 42.30 -14.18
CA ARG A 259 20.53 42.94 -13.34
C ARG A 259 20.01 44.23 -12.69
N MET A 260 19.34 45.08 -13.47
CA MET A 260 18.71 46.30 -12.97
C MET A 260 17.68 46.00 -11.87
N LEU A 261 16.83 45.00 -12.09
CA LEU A 261 15.86 44.52 -11.10
C LEU A 261 16.54 44.10 -9.78
N ARG A 262 17.64 43.35 -9.90
CA ARG A 262 18.39 42.87 -8.74
C ARG A 262 19.09 43.99 -7.98
N MET A 263 19.62 44.99 -8.67
CA MET A 263 20.21 46.18 -8.04
C MET A 263 19.17 46.94 -7.22
N LEU A 264 18.02 47.27 -7.83
CA LEU A 264 16.92 47.96 -7.15
C LEU A 264 16.43 47.18 -5.91
N ALA A 265 16.33 45.86 -6.02
CA ALA A 265 15.94 45.00 -4.91
C ALA A 265 16.95 45.06 -3.74
N LEU A 266 18.25 45.09 -4.04
CA LEU A 266 19.30 45.22 -3.04
C LEU A 266 19.31 46.61 -2.40
N ASP A 267 19.16 47.67 -3.20
CA ASP A 267 19.18 49.06 -2.73
C ASP A 267 17.98 49.36 -1.80
N GLU A 268 16.80 48.82 -2.14
CA GLU A 268 15.58 49.01 -1.35
C GLU A 268 15.38 47.93 -0.27
N CYS A 269 16.29 46.96 -0.14
CA CYS A 269 16.17 45.80 0.76
C CYS A 269 14.82 45.05 0.61
N ILE A 270 14.32 44.93 -0.63
CA ILE A 270 13.09 44.20 -0.97
C ILE A 270 13.35 43.06 -1.95
N SER A 271 12.35 42.22 -2.19
CA SER A 271 12.47 41.18 -3.21
C SER A 271 12.30 41.73 -4.63
N ASN A 272 12.89 41.06 -5.62
CA ASN A 272 12.68 41.37 -7.04
C ASN A 272 11.18 41.44 -7.39
N ASP A 273 10.37 40.53 -6.86
CA ASP A 273 8.91 40.52 -7.07
C ASP A 273 8.26 41.84 -6.60
N LYS A 274 8.73 42.41 -5.49
CA LYS A 274 8.22 43.67 -4.95
C LYS A 274 8.63 44.87 -5.80
N VAL A 275 9.86 44.88 -6.33
CA VAL A 275 10.29 45.88 -7.31
C VAL A 275 9.37 45.86 -8.53
N VAL A 276 9.05 44.67 -9.06
CA VAL A 276 8.12 44.52 -10.20
C VAL A 276 6.72 45.04 -9.84
N GLU A 277 6.16 44.65 -8.69
CA GLU A 277 4.85 45.14 -8.24
C GLU A 277 4.84 46.68 -8.10
N HIS A 278 5.88 47.26 -7.51
CA HIS A 278 6.01 48.72 -7.38
C HIS A 278 6.06 49.40 -8.74
N ALA A 279 6.88 48.89 -9.67
CA ALA A 279 6.99 49.43 -11.02
C ALA A 279 5.65 49.38 -11.77
N ILE A 280 4.92 48.26 -11.69
CA ILE A 280 3.59 48.12 -12.30
C ILE A 280 2.60 49.10 -11.68
N MET A 281 2.60 49.23 -10.35
CA MET A 281 1.69 50.16 -9.64
C MET A 281 1.98 51.61 -9.98
N ALA A 282 3.25 52.00 -10.08
CA ALA A 282 3.66 53.34 -10.49
C ALA A 282 3.21 53.63 -11.94
N ALA A 283 3.44 52.69 -12.86
CA ALA A 283 2.99 52.80 -14.24
C ALA A 283 1.45 52.90 -14.35
N TYR A 284 0.72 52.11 -13.56
CA TYR A 284 -0.75 52.13 -13.51
C TYR A 284 -1.29 53.47 -13.01
N LYS A 285 -0.76 53.98 -11.89
CA LYS A 285 -1.14 55.29 -11.33
C LYS A 285 -0.88 56.44 -12.31
N ASN A 286 0.29 56.44 -12.96
CA ASN A 286 0.67 57.47 -13.94
C ASN A 286 -0.20 57.47 -15.20
N LYS A 287 -0.74 56.31 -15.61
CA LYS A 287 -1.70 56.25 -16.72
C LYS A 287 -3.07 56.78 -16.33
N ARG A 288 -3.52 56.50 -15.10
CA ARG A 288 -4.83 56.96 -14.59
C ARG A 288 -4.86 58.44 -14.22
N SER A 289 -3.73 59.03 -13.83
CA SER A 289 -3.67 60.47 -13.54
C SER A 289 -3.65 61.36 -14.79
N LYS A 290 -3.51 60.76 -15.98
CA LYS A 290 -3.55 61.44 -17.28
C LYS A 290 -4.87 61.23 -18.04
N GLN A 291 -5.87 60.60 -17.40
CA GLN A 291 -7.27 60.55 -17.84
C GLN A 291 -8.10 61.43 -16.93
#